data_AF-A9IP70-F1
#
_entry.id   AF-A9IP70-F1
#
_cell.length_a   1.000
_cell.length_b   1.000
_cell.length_c   1.000
_cell.angle_alpha   90.00
_cell.angle_beta   90.00
_cell.angle_gamma   90.00
#
_symmetry.space_group_name_H-M   'P 1'
#
loop_
_entity.id
_entity.type
_entity.pdbx_description
1 polymer ?
#
loop_
_entity_poly.entity_id
_entity_poly.type
_entity_poly.pdbx_seq_one_letter_code
_entity_poly.pdbx_strand_id
1 'polypeptide(L)'
;MIKKKYKLTDETIKVDGTTLYRIRALKDFDDVKEGDLGGFVESEWNLSHDDNCWVGGNACIYQNAYISENAKVYDDAEVYNNAKVRGNAIVAGDTAFYGSDAILR
;
A
#
# COMPACT_ATOMS: atom_id res chain seq x y z
N MET A 1 10.28 18.15 10.16
CA MET A 1 10.33 16.68 10.23
C MET A 1 9.04 16.15 9.64
N ILE A 2 9.08 15.34 8.58
CA ILE A 2 7.87 14.68 8.05
C ILE A 2 7.48 13.60 9.06
N LYS A 3 6.24 13.66 9.58
CA LYS A 3 5.73 12.68 10.55
C LYS A 3 5.24 11.46 9.79
N LYS A 4 5.99 10.35 9.89
CA LYS A 4 5.66 9.07 9.25
C LYS A 4 4.21 8.66 9.56
N LYS A 5 3.51 8.17 8.53
CA LYS A 5 2.14 7.65 8.64
C LYS A 5 2.11 6.20 9.11
N TYR A 6 3.09 5.41 8.69
CA TYR A 6 3.22 4.00 9.03
C TYR A 6 4.71 3.64 9.14
N LYS A 7 5.00 2.44 9.64
CA LYS A 7 6.32 1.80 9.60
C LYS A 7 6.22 0.42 8.97
N LEU A 8 7.35 -0.06 8.43
CA LEU A 8 7.54 -1.47 8.13
C LEU A 8 7.73 -2.25 9.43
N THR A 9 7.23 -3.48 9.48
CA THR A 9 7.43 -4.41 10.61
C THR A 9 8.36 -5.56 10.22
N ASP A 10 8.69 -6.43 11.18
CA ASP A 10 9.53 -7.62 10.92
C ASP A 10 8.73 -8.79 10.30
N GLU A 11 7.40 -8.69 10.20
CA GLU A 11 6.58 -9.67 9.48
C GLU A 11 6.79 -9.49 7.98
N THR A 12 7.29 -10.53 7.32
CA THR A 12 7.66 -10.50 5.91
C THR A 12 7.08 -11.66 5.12
N ILE A 13 6.89 -11.42 3.83
CA ILE A 13 6.55 -12.44 2.83
C ILE A 13 7.47 -12.30 1.62
N LYS A 14 7.51 -13.32 0.78
CA LYS A 14 8.26 -13.30 -0.48
C LYS A 14 7.32 -13.47 -1.66
N VAL A 15 7.28 -12.48 -2.54
CA VAL A 15 6.46 -12.44 -3.76
C VAL A 15 7.40 -12.14 -4.93
N ASP A 16 7.40 -12.98 -5.96
CA ASP A 16 8.24 -12.82 -7.16
C ASP A 16 9.72 -12.54 -6.89
N GLY A 17 10.27 -13.15 -5.83
CA GLY A 17 11.65 -12.97 -5.43
C GLY A 17 11.92 -11.73 -4.57
N THR A 18 10.95 -10.82 -4.45
CA THR A 18 11.00 -9.61 -3.62
C THR A 18 10.50 -9.88 -2.20
N THR A 19 11.20 -9.34 -1.21
CA THR A 19 10.74 -9.35 0.19
C THR A 19 9.82 -8.16 0.43
N LEU A 20 8.64 -8.43 0.97
CA LEU A 20 7.68 -7.41 1.38
C LEU A 20 7.52 -7.40 2.88
N TYR A 21 7.19 -6.23 3.43
CA TYR A 21 7.07 -5.99 4.86
C TYR A 21 5.65 -5.56 5.18
N ARG A 22 5.05 -6.19 6.18
CA ARG A 22 3.75 -5.79 6.72
C ARG A 22 3.87 -4.37 7.25
N ILE A 23 2.93 -3.49 6.89
CA ILE A 23 2.89 -2.12 7.41
C ILE A 23 2.10 -2.02 8.71
N ARG A 24 2.46 -1.06 9.55
CA ARG A 24 1.73 -0.70 10.77
C ARG A 24 1.54 0.80 10.87
N ALA A 25 0.30 1.25 11.09
CA ALA A 25 -0.03 2.66 11.26
C ALA A 25 0.64 3.25 12.52
N LEU A 26 1.11 4.50 12.41
CA LEU A 26 1.78 5.26 13.47
C LEU A 26 0.94 6.45 13.99
N LYS A 27 -0.24 6.66 13.41
CA LYS A 27 -1.19 7.72 13.78
C LYS A 27 -2.57 7.36 13.23
N ASP A 28 -3.60 8.00 13.77
CA ASP A 28 -4.95 7.98 13.20
C ASP A 28 -5.00 8.81 11.90
N PHE A 29 -5.70 8.30 10.89
CA PHE A 29 -6.06 9.01 9.65
C PHE A 29 -7.20 8.28 8.92
N ASP A 30 -8.14 9.02 8.35
CA ASP A 30 -9.37 8.47 7.74
C ASP A 30 -10.03 7.42 8.66
N ASP A 31 -10.20 6.18 8.18
CA ASP A 31 -10.73 5.03 8.90
C ASP A 31 -9.66 4.16 9.59
N VAL A 32 -8.38 4.51 9.48
CA VAL A 32 -7.24 3.77 10.05
C VAL A 32 -6.84 4.33 11.42
N LYS A 33 -6.60 3.44 12.38
CA LYS A 33 -6.18 3.76 13.75
C LYS A 33 -4.71 3.49 14.00
N GLU A 34 -4.11 4.27 14.91
CA GLU A 34 -2.75 4.02 15.35
C GLU A 34 -2.58 2.57 15.84
N GLY A 35 -1.59 1.88 15.28
CA GLY A 35 -1.30 0.49 15.61
C GLY A 35 -1.94 -0.55 14.69
N ASP A 36 -2.89 -0.17 13.82
CA ASP A 36 -3.48 -1.08 12.84
C ASP A 36 -2.42 -1.68 11.92
N LEU A 37 -2.57 -2.98 11.65
CA LEU A 37 -1.80 -3.68 10.63
C LEU A 37 -2.47 -3.51 9.27
N GLY A 38 -1.67 -3.24 8.25
CA GLY A 38 -2.11 -3.15 6.85
C GLY A 38 -1.68 -4.37 6.04
N GLY A 39 -1.57 -4.19 4.72
CA GLY A 39 -0.96 -5.16 3.81
C GLY A 39 0.57 -5.05 3.81
N PHE A 40 1.17 -5.44 2.70
CA PHE A 40 2.61 -5.60 2.53
C PHE A 40 3.16 -4.66 1.45
N VAL A 41 4.31 -4.05 1.74
CA VAL A 41 5.03 -3.20 0.79
C VAL A 41 6.50 -3.58 0.72
N GLU A 42 7.12 -3.43 -0.45
CA GLU A 42 8.57 -3.64 -0.63
C GLU A 42 9.39 -2.62 0.16
N SER A 43 8.95 -1.36 0.20
CA SER A 43 9.61 -0.28 0.90
C SER A 43 8.63 0.83 1.29
N GLU A 44 9.07 1.75 2.14
CA GLU A 44 8.29 2.96 2.49
C GLU A 44 7.98 3.86 1.28
N TRP A 45 8.67 3.64 0.15
CA TRP A 45 8.40 4.39 -1.07
C TRP A 45 7.07 3.99 -1.71
N ASN A 46 6.60 2.75 -1.56
CA ASN A 46 5.43 2.24 -2.28
C ASN A 46 4.10 2.86 -1.84
N LEU A 47 4.03 3.47 -0.65
CA LEU A 47 2.81 4.05 -0.09
C LEU A 47 3.12 5.42 0.52
N SER A 48 2.47 6.47 0.02
CA SER A 48 2.68 7.86 0.46
C SER A 48 2.52 8.02 1.97
N HIS A 49 3.40 8.80 2.61
CA HIS A 49 3.27 9.20 4.02
C HIS A 49 2.44 10.48 4.22
N ASP A 50 2.21 11.24 3.16
CA ASP A 50 1.59 12.57 3.23
C ASP A 50 0.07 12.54 2.99
N ASP A 51 -0.44 11.51 2.32
CA ASP A 51 -1.86 11.37 1.98
C ASP A 51 -2.61 10.35 2.87
N ASN A 52 -3.90 10.14 2.59
CA ASN A 52 -4.77 9.20 3.33
C ASN A 52 -4.79 7.77 2.77
N CYS A 53 -4.06 7.50 1.69
CA CYS A 53 -4.04 6.19 1.05
C CYS A 53 -3.65 5.07 2.02
N TRP A 54 -4.22 3.88 1.82
CA TRP A 54 -3.95 2.75 2.69
C TRP A 54 -3.93 1.42 1.94
N VAL A 55 -3.07 0.53 2.44
CA VAL A 55 -2.98 -0.86 2.01
C VAL A 55 -3.41 -1.71 3.20
N GLY A 56 -4.54 -2.41 3.07
CA GLY A 56 -5.11 -3.28 4.09
C GLY A 56 -5.09 -4.76 3.69
N GLY A 57 -5.54 -5.64 4.58
CA GLY A 57 -5.64 -7.08 4.29
C GLY A 57 -4.27 -7.72 4.03
N ASN A 58 -4.18 -8.55 3.00
CA ASN A 58 -2.94 -9.18 2.52
C ASN A 58 -2.40 -8.53 1.24
N ALA A 59 -2.91 -7.36 0.87
CA ALA A 59 -2.55 -6.72 -0.38
C ALA A 59 -1.05 -6.45 -0.46
N CYS A 60 -0.47 -6.63 -1.65
CA CYS A 60 0.97 -6.58 -1.89
C CYS A 60 1.32 -5.49 -2.89
N ILE A 61 2.20 -4.55 -2.50
CA ILE A 61 2.66 -3.45 -3.36
C ILE A 61 4.18 -3.51 -3.56
N TYR A 62 4.63 -3.69 -4.79
CA TYR A 62 6.04 -3.99 -5.08
C TYR A 62 6.49 -3.59 -6.49
N GLN A 63 7.78 -3.77 -6.83
CA GLN A 63 8.33 -3.48 -8.17
C GLN A 63 8.01 -2.06 -8.66
N ASN A 64 8.41 -1.04 -7.88
CA ASN A 64 8.17 0.38 -8.15
C ASN A 64 6.69 0.80 -8.26
N ALA A 65 5.74 0.00 -7.77
CA ALA A 65 4.37 0.47 -7.61
C ALA A 65 4.28 1.57 -6.55
N TYR A 66 3.38 2.53 -6.75
CA TYR A 66 3.21 3.71 -5.90
C TYR A 66 1.74 4.03 -5.65
N ILE A 67 1.34 4.05 -4.38
CA ILE A 67 -0.02 4.37 -3.92
C ILE A 67 -0.01 5.73 -3.23
N SER A 68 -0.90 6.63 -3.63
CA SER A 68 -1.00 7.98 -3.06
C SER A 68 -2.44 8.51 -3.00
N GLU A 69 -2.60 9.73 -2.49
CA GLU A 69 -3.90 10.41 -2.36
C GLU A 69 -4.86 9.63 -1.43
N ASN A 70 -6.10 9.34 -1.84
CA ASN A 70 -7.08 8.60 -1.03
C ASN A 70 -7.27 7.15 -1.50
N ALA A 71 -6.34 6.62 -2.30
CA ALA A 71 -6.47 5.27 -2.85
C ALA A 71 -6.46 4.21 -1.74
N LYS A 72 -7.37 3.23 -1.85
CA LYS A 72 -7.46 2.09 -0.94
C LYS A 72 -7.20 0.80 -1.70
N VAL A 73 -6.22 0.03 -1.23
CA VAL A 73 -5.90 -1.31 -1.75
C VAL A 73 -6.10 -2.30 -0.61
N TYR A 74 -6.88 -3.36 -0.79
CA TYR A 74 -7.19 -4.30 0.28
C TYR A 74 -7.45 -5.72 -0.22
N ASP A 75 -7.83 -6.63 0.69
CA ASP A 75 -7.93 -8.08 0.47
C ASP A 75 -6.61 -8.69 0.01
N ASP A 76 -6.61 -9.54 -1.02
CA ASP A 76 -5.43 -10.25 -1.55
C ASP A 76 -4.90 -9.57 -2.84
N ALA A 77 -5.18 -8.28 -3.04
CA ALA A 77 -4.81 -7.57 -4.26
C ALA A 77 -3.30 -7.37 -4.42
N GLU A 78 -2.80 -7.48 -5.64
CA GLU A 78 -1.39 -7.25 -5.99
C GLU A 78 -1.24 -6.03 -6.91
N VAL A 79 -0.32 -5.11 -6.58
CA VAL A 79 -0.02 -3.93 -7.40
C VAL A 79 1.48 -3.85 -7.64
N TYR A 80 1.91 -3.93 -8.91
CA TYR A 80 3.32 -4.07 -9.26
C TYR A 80 3.69 -3.45 -10.61
N ASN A 81 4.96 -3.56 -11.02
CA ASN A 81 5.49 -3.09 -12.31
C ASN A 81 5.24 -1.60 -12.63
N ASN A 82 5.70 -0.69 -11.76
CA ASN A 82 5.58 0.77 -11.90
C ASN A 82 4.13 1.31 -11.89
N ALA A 83 3.17 0.50 -11.45
CA ALA A 83 1.78 0.90 -11.28
C ALA A 83 1.64 2.08 -10.32
N LYS A 84 0.83 3.06 -10.71
CA LYS A 84 0.44 4.18 -9.86
C LYS A 84 -1.05 4.13 -9.60
N VAL A 85 -1.43 4.11 -8.33
CA VAL A 85 -2.84 4.14 -7.90
C VAL A 85 -3.04 5.39 -7.07
N ARG A 86 -3.94 6.25 -7.52
CA ARG A 86 -4.15 7.61 -6.99
C ARG A 86 -5.65 7.95 -6.96
N GLY A 87 -6.00 9.16 -6.52
CA GLY A 87 -7.38 9.60 -6.40
C GLY A 87 -8.13 8.87 -5.28
N ASN A 88 -9.40 8.54 -5.53
CA ASN A 88 -10.24 7.75 -4.64
C ASN A 88 -10.34 6.28 -5.12
N ALA A 89 -9.32 5.81 -5.84
CA ALA A 89 -9.31 4.47 -6.41
C ALA A 89 -9.48 3.38 -5.34
N ILE A 90 -10.22 2.34 -5.69
CA ILE A 90 -10.44 1.17 -4.85
C ILE A 90 -9.96 -0.05 -5.64
N VAL A 91 -9.00 -0.78 -5.08
CA VAL A 91 -8.48 -2.05 -5.63
C VAL A 91 -8.66 -3.13 -4.57
N ALA A 92 -9.36 -4.20 -4.91
CA ALA A 92 -9.88 -5.16 -3.94
C ALA A 92 -10.06 -6.56 -4.55
N GLY A 93 -10.22 -7.56 -3.69
CA GLY A 93 -10.34 -8.96 -4.07
C GLY A 93 -9.04 -9.57 -4.63
N ASP A 94 -9.18 -10.76 -5.19
CA ASP A 94 -8.10 -11.50 -5.86
C ASP A 94 -7.81 -10.87 -7.24
N THR A 95 -7.13 -9.72 -7.23
CA THR A 95 -6.86 -8.92 -8.44
C THR A 95 -5.39 -8.55 -8.55
N ALA A 96 -4.85 -8.63 -9.77
CA ALA A 96 -3.50 -8.22 -10.10
C ALA A 96 -3.54 -6.96 -10.98
N PHE A 97 -2.95 -5.86 -10.49
CA PHE A 97 -2.86 -4.60 -11.19
C PHE A 97 -1.40 -4.29 -11.60
N TYR A 98 -1.17 -4.10 -12.89
CA TYR A 98 0.16 -3.83 -13.48
C TYR A 98 0.05 -2.72 -14.56
N GLY A 99 1.08 -1.90 -14.76
CA GLY A 99 1.12 -0.92 -15.86
C GLY A 99 1.48 0.52 -15.45
N SER A 100 1.32 1.51 -16.34
CA SER A 100 1.93 2.83 -16.15
C SER A 100 1.10 3.86 -15.35
N ASP A 101 -0.23 3.72 -15.24
CA ASP A 101 -1.10 4.58 -14.40
C ASP A 101 -2.52 3.99 -14.32
N ALA A 102 -3.11 3.86 -13.12
CA ALA A 102 -4.56 3.80 -12.91
C ALA A 102 -5.05 5.08 -12.25
N ILE A 103 -5.85 5.84 -12.99
CA ILE A 103 -6.72 6.88 -12.42
C ILE A 103 -8.13 6.31 -12.44
N LEU A 104 -8.53 5.62 -11.37
CA LEU A 104 -9.94 5.28 -11.17
C LEU A 104 -10.62 6.51 -10.57
N ARG A 105 -11.47 7.16 -11.37
CA ARG A 105 -12.35 8.26 -10.94
C ARG A 105 -13.58 7.72 -10.24
#